data_AF-A0A5J4QE54-F1
#
_entry.id   AF-A0A5J4QE54-F1
#
_cell.length_a   1.000
_cell.length_b   1.000
_cell.length_c   1.000
_cell.angle_alpha   90.00
_cell.angle_beta   90.00
_cell.angle_gamma   90.00
#
_symmetry.space_group_name_H-M   'P 1'
#
loop_
_entity.id
_entity.type
_entity.pdbx_description
1 polymer ?
#
loop_
_entity_poly.entity_id
_entity_poly.type
_entity_poly.pdbx_seq_one_letter_code
_entity_poly.pdbx_strand_id
1 'polypeptide(L)'
;MKHFKVFPHLNTEELLSVLNSQEEIRGFKDWQIIYCVAVNPGKTASELSVLLGVSKSRIYRIIQSYNKQGKDWRLSKQWGGRREARSLMSLEEEGKLLKEVETEA
;
A
#
# COMPACT_ATOMS: atom_id res chain seq x y z
N MET A 1 -20.86 -1.50 -9.91
CA MET A 1 -20.05 -2.72 -10.10
C MET A 1 -18.62 -2.44 -9.64
N LYS A 2 -18.06 -3.20 -8.68
CA LYS A 2 -16.67 -2.97 -8.25
C LYS A 2 -15.75 -3.24 -9.44
N HIS A 3 -14.99 -2.23 -9.85
CA HIS A 3 -14.00 -2.34 -10.94
C HIS A 3 -13.11 -3.55 -10.69
N PHE A 4 -13.30 -4.57 -11.52
CA PHE A 4 -12.60 -5.84 -11.45
C PHE A 4 -11.80 -6.01 -12.75
N LYS A 5 -11.01 -4.99 -13.04
CA LYS A 5 -10.03 -4.93 -14.12
C LYS A 5 -9.02 -3.87 -13.76
N VAL A 6 -7.79 -4.04 -14.20
CA VAL A 6 -6.76 -3.00 -14.09
C VAL A 6 -7.03 -1.93 -15.14
N PHE A 7 -7.05 -0.67 -14.73
CA PHE A 7 -7.08 0.46 -15.67
C PHE A 7 -5.68 0.61 -16.27
N PRO A 8 -5.52 0.84 -17.58
CA PRO A 8 -4.23 0.79 -18.27
C PRO A 8 -3.39 2.05 -18.01
N HIS A 9 -3.06 2.31 -16.74
CA HIS A 9 -2.11 3.35 -16.34
C HIS A 9 -0.67 2.94 -16.65
N LEU A 10 -0.41 1.63 -16.68
CA LEU A 10 0.84 0.99 -17.09
C LEU A 10 0.50 -0.23 -17.96
N ASN A 11 1.35 -0.52 -18.94
CA ASN A 11 1.27 -1.76 -19.70
C ASN A 11 1.85 -2.94 -18.88
N THR A 12 1.70 -4.16 -19.39
CA THR A 12 2.13 -5.38 -18.69
C THR A 12 3.63 -5.44 -18.43
N GLU A 13 4.46 -4.95 -19.36
CA GLU A 13 5.92 -4.93 -19.22
C GLU A 13 6.36 -3.92 -18.17
N GLU A 14 5.74 -2.74 -18.16
CA GLU A 14 5.95 -1.71 -17.15
C GLU A 14 5.53 -2.19 -15.76
N LEU A 15 4.38 -2.86 -15.65
CA LEU A 15 3.91 -3.47 -14.40
C LEU A 15 4.90 -4.51 -13.87
N LEU A 16 5.45 -5.35 -14.76
CA LEU A 16 6.44 -6.35 -14.38
C LEU A 16 7.76 -5.70 -13.94
N SER A 17 8.20 -4.66 -14.64
CA SER A 17 9.38 -3.87 -14.26
C SER A 17 9.22 -3.26 -12.88
N VAL A 18 8.07 -2.62 -12.60
CA VAL A 18 7.76 -2.06 -11.28
C VAL A 18 7.68 -3.14 -10.22
N LEU A 19 7.08 -4.29 -10.50
CA LEU A 19 7.02 -5.43 -9.58
C LEU A 19 8.42 -5.92 -9.20
N ASN A 20 9.30 -6.09 -10.18
CA ASN A 20 10.65 -6.59 -9.97
C ASN A 20 11.58 -5.57 -9.28
N SER A 21 11.26 -4.27 -9.34
CA SER A 21 12.01 -3.23 -8.63
C SER A 21 11.59 -3.03 -7.16
N GLN A 22 10.57 -3.75 -6.68
CA GLN A 22 10.14 -3.62 -5.29
C GLN A 22 11.11 -4.30 -4.32
N GLU A 23 11.73 -3.52 -3.45
CA GLU A 23 12.57 -4.04 -2.35
C GLU A 23 11.75 -4.49 -1.13
N GLU A 24 10.59 -3.85 -0.90
CA GLU A 24 9.76 -4.09 0.28
C GLU A 24 8.66 -5.12 -0.01
N ILE A 25 8.55 -6.14 0.85
CA ILE A 25 7.68 -7.31 0.64
C ILE A 25 6.20 -6.96 0.48
N ARG A 26 5.69 -5.96 1.21
CA ARG A 26 4.30 -5.52 1.05
C ARG A 26 4.11 -4.86 -0.31
N GLY A 27 5.11 -4.15 -0.81
CA GLY A 27 5.12 -3.55 -2.14
C GLY A 27 5.11 -4.56 -3.25
N PHE A 28 6.02 -5.52 -3.14
CA PHE A 28 6.03 -6.66 -4.04
C PHE A 28 4.66 -7.34 -4.10
N LYS A 29 4.06 -7.69 -2.95
CA LYS A 29 2.74 -8.35 -2.91
C LYS A 29 1.61 -7.50 -3.49
N ASP A 30 1.62 -6.20 -3.23
CA ASP A 30 0.59 -5.30 -3.75
C ASP A 30 0.71 -5.13 -5.27
N TRP A 31 1.92 -4.99 -5.81
CA TRP A 31 2.16 -4.96 -7.25
C TRP A 31 1.92 -6.31 -7.92
N GLN A 32 2.20 -7.42 -7.24
CA GLN A 32 1.89 -8.77 -7.71
C GLN A 32 0.39 -8.95 -7.94
N ILE A 33 -0.45 -8.41 -7.04
CA ILE A 33 -1.91 -8.40 -7.22
C ILE A 33 -2.29 -7.65 -8.51
N ILE A 34 -1.73 -6.46 -8.74
CA ILE A 34 -2.05 -5.64 -9.92
C ILE A 34 -1.62 -6.38 -11.20
N TYR A 35 -0.37 -6.86 -11.23
CA TYR A 35 0.17 -7.62 -12.36
C TYR A 35 -0.66 -8.87 -12.66
N CYS A 36 -0.99 -9.67 -11.65
CA CYS A 36 -1.79 -10.89 -11.84
C CYS A 36 -3.18 -10.60 -12.40
N VAL A 37 -3.85 -9.52 -11.96
CA VAL A 37 -5.15 -9.14 -12.53
C VAL A 37 -4.99 -8.64 -13.98
N ALA A 38 -3.91 -7.92 -14.30
CA ALA A 38 -3.65 -7.44 -15.67
C ALA A 38 -3.40 -8.58 -16.66
N VAL A 39 -2.61 -9.59 -16.28
CA VAL A 39 -2.22 -10.71 -17.18
C VAL A 39 -3.21 -11.87 -17.21
N ASN A 40 -4.23 -11.87 -16.34
CA ASN A 40 -5.28 -12.89 -16.33
C ASN A 40 -6.67 -12.26 -16.58
N PRO A 41 -6.91 -11.68 -17.76
CA PRO A 41 -8.23 -11.15 -18.08
C PRO A 41 -9.30 -12.24 -17.95
N GLY A 42 -10.42 -11.91 -17.31
CA GLY A 42 -11.55 -12.83 -17.12
C GLY A 42 -11.50 -13.70 -15.85
N LYS A 43 -10.33 -13.87 -15.21
CA LYS A 43 -10.28 -14.58 -13.91
C LYS A 43 -10.88 -13.76 -12.79
N THR A 44 -11.73 -14.35 -11.98
CA THR A 44 -12.44 -13.74 -10.86
C THR A 44 -11.54 -13.46 -9.64
N ALA A 45 -12.00 -12.57 -8.75
CA ALA A 45 -11.30 -12.29 -7.50
C ALA A 45 -11.18 -13.53 -6.61
N SER A 46 -12.13 -14.46 -6.69
CA SER A 46 -12.10 -15.72 -5.94
C SER A 46 -10.97 -16.62 -6.42
N GLU A 47 -10.78 -16.77 -7.72
CA GLU A 47 -9.71 -17.59 -8.30
C GLU A 47 -8.34 -16.98 -7.99
N LEU A 48 -8.19 -15.66 -8.16
CA LEU A 48 -6.95 -14.97 -7.86
C LEU A 48 -6.64 -14.97 -6.35
N SER A 49 -7.67 -14.98 -5.49
CA SER A 49 -7.52 -15.08 -4.04
C SER A 49 -6.85 -16.38 -3.63
N VAL A 50 -7.25 -17.50 -4.23
CA VAL A 50 -6.64 -18.82 -4.01
C VAL A 50 -5.21 -18.84 -4.54
N LEU A 51 -5.00 -18.35 -5.78
CA LEU A 51 -3.69 -18.35 -6.43
C LEU A 51 -2.63 -17.53 -5.65
N LEU A 52 -3.02 -16.37 -5.15
CA LEU A 52 -2.12 -15.41 -4.50
C LEU A 52 -2.04 -15.57 -2.98
N GLY A 53 -2.89 -16.41 -2.37
CA GLY A 53 -2.98 -16.54 -0.91
C GLY A 53 -3.39 -15.24 -0.22
N VAL A 54 -4.22 -14.40 -0.87
CA VAL A 54 -4.70 -13.13 -0.32
C VAL A 54 -6.22 -13.07 -0.33
N SER A 55 -6.83 -12.34 0.60
CA SER A 55 -8.29 -12.21 0.62
C SER A 55 -8.84 -11.43 -0.58
N LYS A 56 -10.03 -11.80 -1.04
CA LYS A 56 -10.79 -11.06 -2.07
C LYS A 56 -10.88 -9.57 -1.77
N SER A 57 -11.15 -9.22 -0.51
CA SER A 57 -11.24 -7.83 -0.05
C SER A 57 -9.94 -7.05 -0.26
N ARG A 58 -8.78 -7.69 -0.07
CA ARG A 58 -7.48 -7.07 -0.33
C ARG A 58 -7.31 -6.81 -1.83
N ILE A 59 -7.60 -7.80 -2.68
CA ILE A 59 -7.51 -7.65 -4.14
C ILE A 59 -8.33 -6.43 -4.60
N TYR A 60 -9.61 -6.37 -4.24
CA TYR A 60 -10.46 -5.23 -4.62
C TYR A 60 -9.91 -3.89 -4.14
N ARG A 61 -9.43 -3.82 -2.89
CA ARG A 61 -8.90 -2.57 -2.33
C ARG A 61 -7.67 -2.08 -3.10
N ILE A 62 -6.75 -2.98 -3.43
CA ILE A 62 -5.53 -2.64 -4.16
C ILE A 62 -5.87 -2.18 -5.58
N ILE A 63 -6.68 -2.96 -6.31
CA ILE A 63 -7.07 -2.61 -7.69
C ILE A 63 -7.84 -1.29 -7.73
N GLN A 64 -8.75 -1.04 -6.79
CA GLN A 64 -9.46 0.24 -6.73
C GLN A 64 -8.53 1.42 -6.44
N SER A 65 -7.55 1.24 -5.53
CA SER A 65 -6.59 2.29 -5.21
C SER A 65 -5.72 2.62 -6.42
N TYR A 66 -5.19 1.58 -7.08
CA TYR A 66 -4.40 1.73 -8.31
C TYR A 66 -5.21 2.37 -9.43
N ASN A 67 -6.42 1.88 -9.71
CA ASN A 67 -7.25 2.44 -10.78
C ASN A 67 -7.59 3.92 -10.55
N LYS A 68 -7.69 4.35 -9.28
CA LYS A 68 -7.96 5.75 -8.93
C LYS A 68 -6.73 6.65 -9.04
N GLN A 69 -5.54 6.16 -8.66
CA GLN A 69 -4.36 7.00 -8.44
C GLN A 69 -3.18 6.69 -9.39
N GLY A 70 -3.33 5.69 -10.27
CA GLY A 70 -2.29 5.29 -11.22
C GLY A 70 -1.03 4.76 -10.54
N LYS A 71 0.13 5.00 -11.18
CA LYS A 71 1.44 4.53 -10.69
C LYS A 71 1.78 5.04 -9.28
N ASP A 72 1.29 6.21 -8.89
CA ASP A 72 1.61 6.87 -7.63
C ASP A 72 0.73 6.41 -6.45
N TRP A 73 -0.18 5.46 -6.69
CA TRP A 73 -1.17 5.02 -5.68
C TRP A 73 -0.57 4.49 -4.38
N ARG A 74 0.67 4.00 -4.45
CA ARG A 74 1.38 3.45 -3.29
C ARG A 74 2.19 4.51 -2.55
N LEU A 75 2.72 5.49 -3.27
CA LEU A 75 3.40 6.67 -2.71
C LEU A 75 2.43 7.55 -1.92
N SER A 76 1.15 7.57 -2.33
CA SER A 76 0.09 8.30 -1.63
C SER A 76 -0.20 7.77 -0.22
N LYS A 77 0.23 6.54 0.09
CA LYS A 77 0.05 5.96 1.42
C LYS A 77 1.25 6.31 2.28
N GLN A 78 1.19 7.41 3.00
CA GLN A 78 2.04 7.60 4.17
C GLN A 78 1.54 6.68 5.29
N TRP A 79 2.33 5.65 5.61
CA TRP A 79 2.10 4.80 6.77
C TRP A 79 2.92 5.35 7.93
N GLY A 80 2.25 5.71 9.03
CA GLY A 80 2.90 6.44 10.12
C GLY A 80 2.77 7.95 9.91
N GLY A 81 3.64 8.76 10.52
CA GLY A 81 3.61 10.21 10.37
C GLY A 81 2.50 10.90 11.16
N ARG A 82 1.52 10.16 11.70
CA ARG A 82 0.40 10.74 12.46
C ARG A 82 0.88 11.50 13.68
N ARG A 83 1.92 11.00 14.35
CA ARG A 83 2.46 11.64 15.52
C ARG A 83 3.15 12.93 15.11
N GLU A 84 4.03 12.84 14.14
CA GLU A 84 4.81 13.93 13.58
C GLU A 84 3.89 15.05 13.04
N ALA A 85 2.74 14.69 12.47
CA ALA A 85 1.77 15.64 11.93
C ALA A 85 0.78 16.19 12.97
N ARG A 86 0.59 15.55 14.13
CA ARG A 86 -0.47 15.91 15.09
C ARG A 86 0.01 16.24 16.49
N SER A 87 1.23 15.89 16.84
CA SER A 87 1.77 16.11 18.18
C SER A 87 2.39 17.50 18.24
N LEU A 88 2.15 18.19 19.34
CA LEU A 88 2.70 19.53 19.58
C LEU A 88 4.19 19.49 19.96
N MET A 89 4.68 18.31 20.34
CA MET A 89 6.06 18.07 20.76
C MET A 89 6.63 16.84 20.06
N SER A 90 7.93 16.89 19.83
CA SER A 90 8.74 15.74 19.43
C SER A 90 8.94 14.77 20.60
N LEU A 91 9.38 13.55 20.28
CA LEU A 91 9.76 12.54 21.28
C LEU A 91 10.81 13.04 22.27
N GLU A 92 11.78 13.81 21.77
CA GLU A 92 12.85 14.34 22.59
C GLU A 92 12.35 15.44 23.53
N GLU A 93 11.47 16.32 23.07
CA GLU A 93 10.86 17.37 23.89
C GLU A 93 9.98 16.78 25.00
N GLU A 94 9.13 15.80 24.67
CA GLU A 94 8.36 15.05 25.67
C GLU A 94 9.28 14.38 26.70
N GLY A 95 10.38 13.77 26.24
CA GLY A 95 11.36 13.12 27.11
C GLY A 95 12.10 14.10 28.03
N LYS A 96 12.36 15.33 27.59
CA LYS A 96 12.94 16.38 28.44
C LYS A 96 11.94 16.84 29.50
N LEU A 97 10.69 17.11 29.10
CA LEU A 97 9.63 17.53 29.99
C LEU A 97 9.39 16.51 31.12
N LEU A 98 9.36 15.22 30.78
CA LEU A 98 9.18 14.16 31.78
C LEU A 98 10.33 14.11 32.81
N LYS A 99 11.57 14.30 32.37
CA LYS A 99 12.73 14.34 33.27
C LYS A 99 12.74 15.54 34.20
N GLU A 100 12.30 16.70 33.72
CA GLU A 100 12.17 17.91 34.54
C GLU A 100 11.15 17.70 35.67
N VAL A 101 9.99 17.09 35.37
CA VAL A 101 8.97 16.76 36.38
C VAL A 101 9.45 15.71 37.38
N GLU A 102 10.25 14.72 36.96
CA GLU A 102 10.85 13.73 37.88
C GLU A 102 11.81 14.37 38.89
N THR A 103 12.53 15.43 38.51
CA THR A 103 13.48 16.11 39.41
C THR A 103 12.83 17.07 40.41
N GLU A 104 11.56 17.42 40.24
CA GLU A 104 10.79 18.31 41.13
C GLU A 104 9.97 17.55 42.20
N ALA A 105 9.99 16.21 42.19
CA ALA A 105 9.30 15.33 43.14
C ALA A 105 10.25 14.76 44.21
#